data_AF-A0A7C4HFC9-F1
#
_entry.id   AF-A0A7C4HFC9-F1
#
_cell.length_a   1.000
_cell.length_b   1.000
_cell.length_c   1.000
_cell.angle_alpha   90.00
_cell.angle_beta   90.00
_cell.angle_gamma   90.00
#
_symmetry.space_group_name_H-M   'P 1'
#
loop_
_entity.id
_entity.type
_entity.pdbx_description
1 polymer ?
#
loop_
_entity_poly.entity_id
_entity_poly.type
_entity_poly.pdbx_seq_one_letter_code
_entity_poly.pdbx_strand_id
1 'polypeptide(L)'
;MTSFERIFKKLKDVIGDPLMYDIWPDFSPEYDEEEFLQAKIGEHPVIMFHCASCEGPLDPRHSTCRQCIRSRLKKAEESLYPEKKWVAIVLFRMHPLETLES
;
A
#
# COMPACT_ATOMS: atom_id res chain seq x y z
N MET A 1 17.60 -25.33 5.13
CA MET A 1 17.78 -23.87 5.04
C MET A 1 17.73 -23.39 3.60
N THR A 2 16.80 -22.48 3.29
CA THR A 2 16.65 -21.88 1.95
C THR A 2 17.84 -20.97 1.59
N SER A 3 17.97 -20.62 0.31
CA SER A 3 18.99 -19.66 -0.15
C SER A 3 18.81 -18.28 0.50
N PHE A 4 17.56 -17.92 0.76
CA PHE A 4 17.15 -16.72 1.50
C PHE A 4 17.78 -16.72 2.90
N GLU A 5 17.51 -17.75 3.72
CA GLU A 5 18.04 -17.85 5.09
C GLU A 5 19.58 -17.76 5.19
N ARG A 6 20.32 -18.25 4.18
CA ARG A 6 21.79 -18.17 4.16
C ARG A 6 22.29 -16.75 3.95
N ILE A 7 21.60 -15.98 3.10
CA ILE A 7 21.91 -14.56 2.85
C ILE A 7 21.64 -13.76 4.12
N PHE A 8 20.53 -14.01 4.84
CA PHE A 8 20.23 -13.30 6.08
C PHE A 8 21.21 -13.60 7.20
N LYS A 9 21.62 -14.87 7.35
CA LYS A 9 22.64 -15.23 8.32
C LYS A 9 23.93 -14.44 8.07
N LYS A 10 24.39 -14.39 6.82
CA LYS A 10 25.55 -13.60 6.39
C LYS A 10 25.37 -12.10 6.67
N LEU A 11 24.16 -11.57 6.50
CA LEU A 11 23.87 -10.16 6.76
C LEU A 11 23.99 -9.82 8.25
N LYS A 12 23.42 -10.66 9.14
CA LYS A 12 23.54 -10.51 10.60
C LYS A 12 25.00 -10.58 11.06
N ASP A 13 25.77 -11.49 10.48
CA ASP A 13 27.21 -11.62 10.75
C ASP A 13 27.99 -10.34 10.38
N VAL A 14 27.63 -9.69 9.26
CA VAL A 14 28.28 -8.45 8.79
C VAL A 14 27.89 -7.24 9.64
N ILE A 15 26.64 -7.19 10.11
CA ILE A 15 26.14 -6.11 10.98
C ILE A 15 26.70 -6.22 12.40
N GLY A 16 27.20 -7.40 12.80
CA GLY A 16 27.81 -7.63 14.11
C GLY A 16 26.81 -7.85 15.24
N ASP A 17 25.54 -8.08 14.90
CA ASP A 17 24.49 -8.41 15.86
C ASP A 17 23.74 -9.67 15.40
N PRO A 18 24.20 -10.87 15.82
CA PRO A 18 23.62 -12.14 15.40
C PRO A 18 22.24 -12.40 16.03
N LEU A 19 21.86 -11.65 17.07
CA LEU A 19 20.56 -11.75 17.76
C LEU A 19 19.55 -10.73 17.24
N MET A 20 19.95 -9.87 16.29
CA MET A 20 19.05 -8.91 15.67
C MET A 20 17.93 -9.66 14.93
N TYR A 21 16.69 -9.47 15.41
CA TYR A 21 15.43 -10.06 14.92
C TYR A 21 15.37 -11.60 14.98
N ASP A 22 14.43 -12.17 15.74
CA ASP A 22 14.26 -13.64 15.82
C ASP A 22 13.83 -14.25 14.47
N ILE A 23 12.93 -13.57 13.75
CA ILE A 23 12.50 -13.92 12.39
C ILE A 23 12.56 -12.62 11.58
N TRP A 24 13.47 -12.56 10.61
CA TRP A 24 13.55 -11.46 9.66
C TRP A 24 13.01 -11.93 8.30
N PRO A 25 12.18 -11.12 7.61
CA PRO A 25 11.69 -9.83 8.06
C PRO A 25 10.53 -9.93 9.06
N ASP A 26 10.49 -9.03 10.05
CA ASP A 26 9.41 -8.84 11.02
C ASP A 26 8.46 -7.69 10.62
N PHE A 27 8.32 -7.42 9.32
CA PHE A 27 7.39 -6.40 8.85
C PHE A 27 5.96 -6.87 9.14
N SER A 28 5.30 -6.18 10.06
CA SER A 28 3.83 -6.12 10.01
C SER A 28 3.47 -5.40 8.73
N PRO A 29 2.54 -5.89 7.90
CA PRO A 29 2.05 -5.14 6.75
C PRO A 29 1.41 -3.85 7.27
N GLU A 30 2.18 -2.77 7.30
CA GLU A 30 1.67 -1.44 7.58
C GLU A 30 1.00 -0.94 6.31
N TYR A 31 -0.31 -0.72 6.40
CA TYR A 31 -1.03 -0.01 5.35
C TYR A 31 -0.56 1.44 5.35
N ASP A 32 0.33 1.78 4.42
CA ASP A 32 0.74 3.16 4.25
C ASP A 32 -0.37 3.93 3.54
N GLU A 33 -0.88 5.00 4.16
CA GLU A 33 -1.84 5.90 3.52
C GLU A 33 -1.24 6.60 2.28
N GLU A 34 0.09 6.58 2.15
CA GLU A 34 0.86 7.06 1.01
C GLU A 34 0.94 6.07 -0.15
N GLU A 35 0.50 4.81 0.02
CA GLU A 35 0.38 3.88 -1.10
C GLU A 35 -0.74 4.32 -2.04
N PHE A 36 -0.37 4.91 -3.18
CA PHE A 36 -1.27 5.13 -4.29
C PHE A 36 -0.69 4.51 -5.55
N LEU A 37 -1.57 3.98 -6.39
CA LEU A 37 -1.19 3.37 -7.66
C LEU A 37 -1.67 4.27 -8.79
N GLN A 38 -0.81 4.50 -9.78
CA GLN A 38 -1.19 5.13 -11.03
C GLN A 38 -1.44 4.05 -12.07
N ALA A 39 -2.57 4.15 -12.77
CA ALA A 39 -2.95 3.19 -13.80
C ALA A 39 -3.62 3.89 -14.97
N LYS A 40 -3.84 3.15 -16.06
CA LYS A 40 -4.71 3.54 -17.15
C LYS A 40 -5.85 2.54 -17.27
N ILE A 41 -7.09 3.03 -17.29
CA ILE A 41 -8.28 2.23 -17.61
C ILE A 41 -8.68 2.59 -19.04
N GLY A 42 -8.36 1.71 -19.99
CA GLY A 42 -8.32 2.09 -21.41
C GLY A 42 -7.30 3.21 -21.63
N GLU A 43 -7.70 4.29 -22.29
CA GLU A 43 -6.86 5.49 -22.47
C GLU A 43 -6.94 6.50 -21.32
N HIS A 44 -7.71 6.18 -20.27
CA HIS A 44 -8.01 7.14 -19.21
C HIS A 44 -7.02 6.95 -18.06
N PRO A 45 -6.11 7.90 -17.82
CA PRO A 45 -5.22 7.86 -16.66
C PRO A 45 -6.02 8.05 -15.37
N VAL A 46 -5.82 7.16 -14.41
CA VAL A 46 -6.51 7.14 -13.12
C VAL A 46 -5.53 6.96 -11.98
N ILE A 47 -5.94 7.45 -10.80
CA ILE A 47 -5.26 7.15 -9.53
C ILE A 47 -6.11 6.18 -8.72
N MET A 48 -5.46 5.18 -8.13
CA MET A 48 -6.12 4.13 -7.37
C MET A 48 -5.70 4.20 -5.90
N PHE A 49 -6.69 4.19 -5.00
CA PHE A 49 -6.49 4.19 -3.56
C PHE A 49 -7.01 2.90 -2.95
N HIS A 50 -6.14 2.20 -2.22
CA HIS A 50 -6.50 1.02 -1.44
C HIS A 50 -7.17 1.44 -0.12
N CYS A 51 -8.43 1.09 0.06
CA CYS A 51 -9.23 1.41 1.24
C CYS A 51 -9.18 0.28 2.27
N ALA A 52 -8.03 0.11 2.93
CA ALA A 52 -7.82 -0.93 3.95
C ALA A 52 -8.01 -0.44 5.40
N SER A 53 -7.83 0.85 5.68
CA SER A 53 -7.78 1.39 7.05
C SER A 53 -9.11 1.95 7.58
N CYS A 54 -10.09 2.23 6.71
CA CYS A 54 -11.38 2.78 7.13
C CYS A 54 -12.54 1.83 6.82
N GLU A 55 -13.51 1.74 7.72
CA GLU A 55 -14.79 1.05 7.52
C GLU A 55 -15.74 1.80 6.56
N GLY A 56 -15.20 2.69 5.74
CA GLY A 56 -15.98 3.44 4.77
C GLY A 56 -16.52 2.52 3.67
N PRO A 57 -17.73 2.79 3.13
CA PRO A 57 -18.41 1.92 2.16
C PRO A 57 -17.83 1.98 0.74
N LEU A 58 -16.58 2.41 0.56
CA LEU A 58 -15.97 2.69 -0.75
C LEU A 58 -16.77 3.68 -1.62
N ASP A 59 -17.53 4.57 -0.97
CA ASP A 59 -18.42 5.52 -1.65
C ASP A 59 -17.96 6.98 -1.42
N PRO A 60 -17.55 7.72 -2.46
CA PRO A 60 -17.17 9.14 -2.34
C PRO A 60 -18.26 10.06 -1.78
N ARG A 61 -19.53 9.62 -1.81
CA ARG A 61 -20.66 10.33 -1.22
C ARG A 61 -20.64 10.24 0.31
N HIS A 62 -20.07 9.18 0.88
CA HIS A 62 -19.92 8.99 2.31
C HIS A 62 -18.88 9.96 2.89
N SER A 63 -19.18 10.58 4.03
CA SER A 63 -18.34 11.61 4.66
C SER A 63 -16.92 11.12 4.96
N THR A 64 -16.80 9.93 5.56
CA THR A 64 -15.51 9.29 5.87
C THR A 64 -14.65 9.07 4.63
N CYS A 65 -15.21 8.46 3.57
CA CYS A 65 -14.49 8.23 2.33
C CYS A 65 -14.08 9.55 1.68
N ARG A 66 -14.97 10.55 1.67
CA ARG A 66 -14.66 11.87 1.12
C ARG A 66 -13.47 12.54 1.82
N GLN A 67 -13.39 12.43 3.14
CA GLN A 67 -12.27 12.98 3.90
C GLN A 67 -10.97 12.22 3.62
N CYS A 68 -11.02 10.88 3.59
CA CYS A 68 -9.88 10.03 3.25
C CYS A 68 -9.34 10.34 1.84
N ILE A 69 -10.23 10.40 0.84
CA ILE A 69 -9.88 10.73 -0.55
C ILE A 69 -9.19 12.09 -0.63
N ARG A 70 -9.74 13.12 0.03
CA ARG A 70 -9.15 14.46 0.00
C ARG A 70 -7.75 14.49 0.60
N SER A 71 -7.56 13.83 1.74
CA SER A 71 -6.25 13.75 2.40
C SER A 71 -5.21 13.07 1.48
N ARG A 72 -5.56 11.91 0.94
CA ARG A 72 -4.65 11.11 0.10
C ARG A 72 -4.40 11.73 -1.28
N LEU A 73 -5.42 12.36 -1.87
CA LEU A 73 -5.24 13.10 -3.11
C LEU A 73 -4.23 14.23 -2.92
N LYS A 74 -4.32 14.99 -1.81
CA LYS A 74 -3.34 16.04 -1.51
C LYS A 74 -1.91 15.49 -1.39
N LYS A 75 -1.72 14.36 -0.69
CA LYS A 75 -0.41 13.71 -0.57
C LYS A 75 0.12 13.23 -1.93
N ALA A 76 -0.70 12.53 -2.71
CA ALA A 76 -0.34 12.09 -4.05
C ALA A 76 0.02 13.27 -4.97
N GLU A 77 -0.71 14.37 -4.79
CA GLU A 77 -0.50 15.60 -5.52
C GLU A 77 0.81 16.33 -5.18
N GLU A 78 1.28 16.22 -3.95
CA GLU A 78 2.55 16.79 -3.48
C GLU A 78 3.73 15.90 -3.88
N SER A 79 3.55 14.57 -3.86
CA SER A 79 4.56 13.58 -4.24
C SER A 79 4.85 13.56 -5.74
N LEU A 80 3.83 13.83 -6.57
CA LEU A 80 3.93 13.69 -8.03
C LEU A 80 3.96 15.05 -8.72
N TYR A 81 5.18 15.57 -8.93
CA TYR A 81 5.46 16.75 -9.75
C TYR A 81 6.28 16.34 -11.00
N PRO A 82 5.92 16.69 -12.26
CA PRO A 82 4.79 17.51 -12.75
C PRO A 82 3.72 16.73 -13.56
N GLU A 83 3.64 15.39 -13.47
CA GLU A 83 2.77 14.56 -14.33
C GLU A 83 1.29 14.47 -13.88
N LYS A 84 0.64 15.58 -13.54
CA LYS A 84 -0.78 15.51 -13.17
C LYS A 84 -1.71 15.48 -14.36
N LYS A 85 -2.19 14.27 -14.69
CA LYS A 85 -3.27 14.02 -15.65
C LYS A 85 -4.11 12.82 -15.18
N TRP A 86 -4.74 12.83 -14.01
CA TRP A 86 -5.76 11.80 -13.71
C TRP A 86 -7.14 12.37 -13.97
N VAL A 87 -7.96 11.60 -14.69
CA VAL A 87 -9.34 11.98 -15.01
C VAL A 87 -10.36 11.34 -14.07
N ALA A 88 -9.94 10.36 -13.28
CA ALA A 88 -10.78 9.68 -12.29
C ALA A 88 -9.95 9.09 -11.13
N ILE A 89 -10.66 8.82 -10.02
CA ILE A 89 -10.14 8.13 -8.83
C ILE A 89 -10.85 6.79 -8.71
N VAL A 90 -10.10 5.71 -8.48
CA VAL A 90 -10.63 4.38 -8.22
C VAL A 90 -10.39 4.01 -6.76
N LEU A 91 -11.45 3.64 -6.06
CA LEU A 91 -11.36 3.09 -4.70
C LEU A 91 -11.49 1.58 -4.80
N PHE A 92 -10.59 0.86 -4.15
CA PHE A 92 -10.65 -0.60 -4.11
C PHE A 92 -10.29 -1.12 -2.73
N ARG A 93 -10.71 -2.34 -2.43
CA ARG A 93 -10.31 -3.09 -1.23
C ARG A 93 -9.88 -4.48 -1.68
N MET A 94 -8.67 -4.87 -1.29
CA MET A 94 -8.19 -6.22 -1.54
C MET A 94 -8.62 -7.11 -0.38
N HIS A 95 -9.26 -8.22 -0.72
CA HIS A 95 -9.61 -9.27 0.23
C HIS A 95 -8.77 -10.50 -0.08
N PRO A 96 -8.11 -11.11 0.92
CA PRO A 96 -7.39 -12.37 0.72
C PRO A 96 -8.36 -13.45 0.25
N LEU A 97 -7.95 -14.30 -0.69
CA LEU A 97 -8.81 -15.38 -1.21
C LEU A 97 -9.21 -16.36 -0.10
N GLU A 98 -8.33 -16.55 0.88
CA GLU A 98 -8.53 -17.39 2.05
C GLU A 98 -9.73 -16.95 2.90
N THR A 99 -10.11 -15.66 2.83
CA THR A 99 -11.27 -15.11 3.55
C THR A 99 -12.61 -15.38 2.86
N LEU A 100 -12.60 -15.88 1.63
CA LEU A 100 -13.81 -16.17 0.84
C LEU A 100 -14.21 -17.65 0.91
N GLU A 101 -13.31 -18.52 1.37
CA GLU A 101 -13.53 -19.97 1.49
C GLU A 101 -14.02 -20.41 2.88
N SER A 102 -14.20 -19.46 3.82
CA SER A 102 -14.72 -19.66 5.18
C SER A 102 -16.17 -19.23 5.32
#